data_AF-A0A956AUG0-F1
#
_entry.id   AF-A0A956AUG0-F1
#
_cell.length_a   1.000
_cell.length_b   1.000
_cell.length_c   1.000
_cell.angle_alpha   90.00
_cell.angle_beta   90.00
_cell.angle_gamma   90.00
#
_symmetry.space_group_name_H-M   'P 1'
#
loop_
_entity.id
_entity.type
_entity.pdbx_description
1 polymer ?
#
loop_
_entity_poly.entity_id
_entity_poly.type
_entity_poly.pdbx_seq_one_letter_code
_entity_poly.pdbx_strand_id
1 'polypeptide(L)'
;MSIIKPRHAMAVALCGVALFAVGCSGYMKMNPPPDTDKVSLAGNNSCYLATAANMLAGAGYGDGASVQARATDIYGDLTGHFGIANGGWTDTALTWWLNSTNNTWPNNPYTLVTVYGNKTKTPWTNTNGAQFVGNELRVCHFVGLSISWPRTSATGSPDGGHAITSWGDNLGSGTLTVNPPNVALTDSDQDTGGDVQRYDYDSYTNPNPAGLDEGNGWYLNYSANHPFIKHIVTLAPTDDINDNKLTQRVLGSFKITQSSEIAATDLHYWVGTDVDILTYRTWTSWPSGAPTIAEDQPRRGIQVDWDFHERPVPHGTEVTINTEFVVPAWNAISYRDVHFTYPDGDAGRRLAPFAWRIETPRLERAEAIRDVTGGYVVGAFDLVRLDDQSLVGRYRFVHQYSFN
;
A
#
# COMPACT_ATOMS: atom_id res chain seq x y z
N MET A 1 -21.27 -27.92 3.24
CA MET A 1 -22.11 -27.46 2.12
C MET A 1 -22.94 -26.28 2.62
N SER A 2 -22.53 -25.06 2.30
CA SER A 2 -23.09 -23.82 2.85
C SER A 2 -24.28 -23.36 2.02
N ILE A 3 -25.40 -22.98 2.63
CA ILE A 3 -26.57 -22.47 1.93
C ILE A 3 -26.51 -20.94 1.92
N ILE A 4 -26.34 -20.35 0.74
CA ILE A 4 -26.44 -18.90 0.53
C ILE A 4 -27.93 -18.55 0.45
N LYS A 5 -28.45 -17.76 1.41
CA LYS A 5 -29.83 -17.27 1.36
C LYS A 5 -29.88 -15.88 0.71
N PRO A 6 -30.41 -15.72 -0.52
CA PRO A 6 -30.66 -14.39 -1.09
C PRO A 6 -31.84 -13.73 -0.35
N ARG A 7 -31.65 -12.50 0.13
CA ARG A 7 -32.75 -11.70 0.67
C ARG A 7 -33.54 -11.06 -0.48
N HIS A 8 -34.87 -11.04 -0.32
CA HIS A 8 -35.81 -10.42 -1.24
C HIS A 8 -35.49 -8.94 -1.48
N ALA A 9 -35.62 -8.53 -2.74
CA ALA A 9 -35.43 -7.17 -3.20
C ALA A 9 -36.39 -6.21 -2.48
N MET A 10 -35.84 -5.36 -1.61
CA MET A 10 -36.53 -4.23 -1.02
C MET A 10 -35.94 -2.97 -1.67
N ALA A 11 -36.81 -2.10 -2.17
CA ALA A 11 -36.47 -0.90 -2.94
C ALA A 11 -35.33 -0.11 -2.29
N VAL A 12 -34.22 0.03 -3.03
CA VAL A 12 -33.05 0.82 -2.64
C VAL A 12 -33.39 2.29 -2.87
N ALA A 13 -33.83 2.97 -1.81
CA ALA A 13 -33.64 4.41 -1.74
C ALA A 13 -32.12 4.67 -1.69
N LEU A 14 -31.62 5.51 -2.60
CA LEU A 14 -30.27 6.07 -2.57
C LEU A 14 -30.07 6.84 -1.25
N CYS A 15 -29.71 6.11 -0.19
CA CYS A 15 -29.14 6.68 1.01
C CYS A 15 -27.63 6.51 0.90
N GLY A 16 -26.93 7.63 0.93
CA GLY A 16 -25.49 7.72 0.70
C GLY A 16 -24.71 6.65 1.44
N VAL A 17 -23.70 6.11 0.76
CA VAL A 17 -22.66 5.26 1.33
C VAL A 17 -22.11 5.97 2.57
N ALA A 18 -22.54 5.53 3.75
CA ALA A 18 -21.92 5.92 5.00
C ALA A 18 -20.52 5.31 4.97
N LEU A 19 -19.54 6.17 4.65
CA LEU A 19 -18.12 5.88 4.71
C LEU A 19 -17.80 5.27 6.08
N PHE A 20 -17.11 4.13 6.03
CA PHE A 20 -16.53 3.45 7.17
C PHE A 20 -15.54 4.37 7.88
N ALA A 21 -16.03 5.21 8.79
CA ALA A 21 -15.21 6.01 9.70
C ALA A 21 -14.97 5.20 10.97
N VAL A 22 -13.99 4.30 10.93
CA VAL A 22 -13.35 3.76 12.13
C VAL A 22 -12.02 4.50 12.25
N GLY A 23 -11.85 5.22 13.37
CA GLY A 23 -10.71 6.03 13.83
C GLY A 23 -9.57 6.33 12.87
N CYS A 24 -9.25 7.63 12.67
CA CYS A 24 -8.14 8.18 11.88
C CYS A 24 -6.79 7.45 12.11
N SER A 25 -6.63 6.30 11.47
CA SER A 25 -5.36 5.80 10.97
C SER A 25 -5.32 6.27 9.53
N GLY A 26 -4.31 7.07 9.20
CA GLY A 26 -4.15 7.62 7.87
C GLY A 26 -4.10 6.56 6.77
N TYR A 27 -4.34 6.95 5.52
CA TYR A 27 -4.19 6.04 4.39
C TYR A 27 -2.75 5.54 4.29
N MET A 28 -2.59 4.22 4.17
CA MET A 28 -1.36 3.55 3.76
C MET A 28 -1.65 2.70 2.52
N LYS A 29 -0.76 2.77 1.54
CA LYS A 29 -0.78 2.01 0.29
C LYS A 29 -0.47 0.53 0.53
N MET A 30 0.45 0.24 1.46
CA MET A 30 0.82 -1.09 1.93
C MET A 30 1.01 -1.07 3.45
N ASN A 31 0.74 -2.19 4.13
CA ASN A 31 0.92 -2.31 5.57
C ASN A 31 1.28 -3.77 5.96
N PRO A 32 2.52 -4.03 6.44
CA PRO A 32 3.65 -3.09 6.42
C PRO A 32 4.12 -2.79 4.98
N PRO A 33 4.65 -1.59 4.70
CA PRO A 33 5.44 -1.37 3.49
C PRO A 33 6.84 -2.00 3.62
N PRO A 34 7.55 -2.29 2.51
CA PRO A 34 8.97 -2.60 2.57
C PRO A 34 9.79 -1.37 2.97
N ASP A 35 10.80 -1.60 3.80
CA ASP A 35 11.78 -0.61 4.25
C ASP A 35 13.20 -1.15 4.09
N THR A 36 13.84 -0.82 2.96
CA THR A 36 15.21 -1.22 2.70
C THR A 36 16.20 -0.33 3.47
N ASP A 37 16.81 -0.90 4.51
CA ASP A 37 17.86 -0.23 5.27
C ASP A 37 19.21 -0.32 4.56
N LYS A 38 19.93 0.80 4.50
CA LYS A 38 21.31 0.77 4.04
C LYS A 38 22.25 0.51 5.21
N VAL A 39 23.34 -0.20 4.97
CA VAL A 39 24.38 -0.38 5.99
C VAL A 39 24.96 0.99 6.35
N SER A 40 24.94 1.32 7.65
CA SER A 40 25.46 2.58 8.17
C SER A 40 26.99 2.62 8.06
N LEU A 41 27.47 3.13 6.92
CA LEU A 41 28.87 3.29 6.58
C LEU A 41 29.10 4.68 6.00
N ALA A 42 30.20 5.32 6.39
CA ALA A 42 30.60 6.60 5.83
C ALA A 42 30.76 6.50 4.31
N GLY A 43 30.15 7.44 3.58
CA GLY A 43 30.17 7.46 2.11
C GLY A 43 29.11 6.58 1.45
N ASN A 44 28.21 5.94 2.21
CA ASN A 44 27.08 5.22 1.63
C ASN A 44 25.96 6.18 1.19
N ASN A 45 25.89 6.42 -0.12
CA ASN A 45 24.97 7.35 -0.79
C ASN A 45 23.88 6.63 -1.61
N SER A 46 23.53 5.39 -1.21
CA SER A 46 22.63 4.50 -1.96
C SER A 46 21.14 4.67 -1.68
N CYS A 47 20.69 5.71 -0.96
CA CYS A 47 19.27 5.89 -0.61
C CYS A 47 18.32 5.89 -1.82
N TYR A 48 18.80 6.36 -2.98
CA TYR A 48 18.04 6.30 -4.23
C TYR A 48 17.83 4.88 -4.76
N LEU A 49 18.76 3.95 -4.47
CA LEU A 49 18.64 2.53 -4.77
C LEU A 49 17.67 1.86 -3.80
N ALA A 50 17.75 2.17 -2.50
CA ALA A 50 16.81 1.66 -1.50
C ALA A 50 15.37 2.10 -1.81
N THR A 51 15.18 3.37 -2.19
CA THR A 51 13.88 3.89 -2.66
C THR A 51 13.37 3.12 -3.88
N ALA A 52 14.24 2.86 -4.88
CA ALA A 52 13.86 2.11 -6.08
C ALA A 52 13.49 0.66 -5.73
N ALA A 53 14.23 0.02 -4.84
CA ALA A 53 13.97 -1.34 -4.37
C ALA A 53 12.62 -1.45 -3.67
N ASN A 54 12.33 -0.53 -2.75
CA ASN A 54 11.04 -0.42 -2.06
C ASN A 54 9.87 -0.27 -3.05
N MET A 55 10.00 0.61 -4.05
CA MET A 55 8.98 0.80 -5.09
C MET A 55 8.77 -0.45 -5.96
N LEU A 56 9.84 -1.11 -6.39
CA LEU A 56 9.78 -2.33 -7.21
C LEU A 56 9.17 -3.50 -6.42
N ALA A 57 9.65 -3.75 -5.20
CA ALA A 57 9.13 -4.80 -4.33
C ALA A 57 7.66 -4.59 -3.98
N GLY A 58 7.28 -3.33 -3.72
CA GLY A 58 5.89 -2.93 -3.49
C GLY A 58 5.00 -3.14 -4.71
N ALA A 59 5.51 -2.89 -5.92
CA ALA A 59 4.85 -3.21 -7.19
C ALA A 59 4.86 -4.71 -7.54
N GLY A 60 5.44 -5.52 -6.67
CA GLY A 60 5.40 -6.96 -6.75
C GLY A 60 6.52 -7.58 -7.58
N TYR A 61 7.55 -6.83 -7.94
CA TYR A 61 8.78 -7.38 -8.53
C TYR A 61 9.67 -8.03 -7.48
N GLY A 62 10.56 -8.91 -7.94
CA GLY A 62 11.57 -9.61 -7.14
C GLY A 62 11.07 -10.94 -6.60
N ASP A 63 12.00 -11.74 -6.07
CA ASP A 63 11.72 -13.03 -5.47
C ASP A 63 11.89 -12.95 -3.95
N GLY A 64 11.01 -13.58 -3.19
CA GLY A 64 11.05 -13.50 -1.73
C GLY A 64 9.77 -13.97 -1.05
N ALA A 65 9.90 -14.46 0.19
CA ALA A 65 8.77 -14.92 1.00
C ALA A 65 7.95 -13.77 1.63
N SER A 66 8.44 -12.54 1.53
CA SER A 66 7.78 -11.32 1.97
C SER A 66 8.16 -10.14 1.07
N VAL A 67 7.38 -9.05 1.13
CA VAL A 67 7.70 -7.80 0.44
C VAL A 67 9.05 -7.23 0.86
N GLN A 68 9.41 -7.37 2.15
CA GLN A 68 10.70 -6.96 2.67
C GLN A 68 11.85 -7.77 2.06
N ALA A 69 11.70 -9.10 1.98
CA ALA A 69 12.72 -9.97 1.41
C ALA A 69 12.99 -9.62 -0.07
N ARG A 70 11.93 -9.29 -0.84
CA ARG A 70 12.07 -8.81 -2.21
C ARG A 70 12.79 -7.48 -2.31
N ALA A 71 12.47 -6.53 -1.42
CA ALA A 71 13.12 -5.23 -1.41
C ALA A 71 14.62 -5.38 -1.13
N THR A 72 15.00 -6.22 -0.16
CA THR A 72 16.40 -6.55 0.14
C THR A 72 17.12 -7.18 -1.05
N ASP A 73 16.49 -8.13 -1.75
CA ASP A 73 17.06 -8.81 -2.93
C ASP A 73 17.31 -7.82 -4.08
N ILE A 74 16.29 -7.03 -4.45
CA ILE A 74 16.38 -6.00 -5.48
C ILE A 74 17.43 -4.94 -5.13
N TYR A 75 17.53 -4.57 -3.85
CA TYR A 75 18.57 -3.65 -3.40
C TYR A 75 19.97 -4.24 -3.53
N GLY A 76 20.12 -5.56 -3.30
CA GLY A 76 21.35 -6.30 -3.58
C GLY A 76 21.77 -6.20 -5.04
N ASP A 77 20.83 -6.41 -5.97
CA ASP A 77 21.07 -6.23 -7.41
C ASP A 77 21.54 -4.82 -7.76
N LEU A 78 20.80 -3.83 -7.25
CA LEU A 78 21.03 -2.41 -7.51
C LEU A 78 22.40 -1.96 -6.99
N THR A 79 22.74 -2.34 -5.76
CA THR A 79 24.04 -2.02 -5.16
C THR A 79 25.19 -2.78 -5.81
N GLY A 80 24.96 -4.01 -6.28
CA GLY A 80 25.92 -4.77 -7.08
C GLY A 80 26.24 -4.09 -8.43
N HIS A 81 25.27 -3.42 -9.05
CA HIS A 81 25.46 -2.71 -10.31
C HIS A 81 26.03 -1.29 -10.14
N PHE A 82 25.40 -0.45 -9.32
CA PHE A 82 25.74 0.97 -9.18
C PHE A 82 26.83 1.22 -8.13
N GLY A 83 27.06 0.28 -7.22
CA GLY A 83 27.81 0.51 -6.00
C GLY A 83 27.05 1.39 -5.00
N ILE A 84 27.64 1.57 -3.82
CA ILE A 84 27.03 2.36 -2.73
C ILE A 84 27.64 3.76 -2.57
N ALA A 85 28.82 4.01 -3.13
CA ALA A 85 29.59 5.23 -2.87
C ALA A 85 29.07 6.44 -3.66
N ASN A 86 28.55 6.21 -4.87
CA ASN A 86 28.10 7.26 -5.76
C ASN A 86 26.60 7.52 -5.56
N GLY A 87 26.26 8.79 -5.33
CA GLY A 87 24.86 9.22 -5.37
C GLY A 87 24.28 9.10 -6.78
N GLY A 88 22.95 9.01 -6.86
CA GLY A 88 22.24 8.86 -8.11
C GLY A 88 20.77 9.26 -8.00
N TRP A 89 19.97 8.79 -8.94
CA TRP A 89 18.54 9.12 -9.00
C TRP A 89 17.69 7.86 -9.08
N THR A 90 16.58 7.87 -8.34
CA THR A 90 15.66 6.73 -8.23
C THR A 90 15.11 6.30 -9.60
N ASP A 91 14.80 7.23 -10.49
CA ASP A 91 14.32 6.93 -11.86
C ASP A 91 15.36 6.18 -12.69
N THR A 92 16.65 6.52 -12.56
CA THR A 92 17.74 5.79 -13.22
C THR A 92 17.82 4.35 -12.72
N ALA A 93 17.71 4.15 -11.40
CA ALA A 93 17.76 2.82 -10.78
C ALA A 93 16.55 1.96 -11.18
N LEU A 94 15.33 2.53 -11.14
CA LEU A 94 14.10 1.88 -11.59
C LEU A 94 14.20 1.45 -13.05
N THR A 95 14.58 2.38 -13.93
CA THR A 95 14.69 2.13 -15.37
C THR A 95 15.70 1.02 -15.65
N TRP A 96 16.85 1.04 -14.96
CA TRP A 96 17.86 -0.01 -15.13
C TRP A 96 17.33 -1.39 -14.71
N TRP A 97 16.76 -1.49 -13.50
CA TRP A 97 16.34 -2.81 -12.97
C TRP A 97 15.22 -3.41 -13.82
N LEU A 98 14.22 -2.60 -14.21
CA LEU A 98 13.11 -3.03 -15.07
C LEU A 98 13.59 -3.61 -16.42
N ASN A 99 14.69 -3.09 -16.97
CA ASN A 99 15.27 -3.53 -18.24
C ASN A 99 16.43 -4.53 -18.07
N SER A 100 16.75 -4.92 -16.84
CA SER A 100 17.84 -5.85 -16.54
C SER A 100 17.40 -7.32 -16.67
N THR A 101 18.36 -8.23 -16.69
CA THR A 101 18.10 -9.68 -16.62
C THR A 101 17.60 -10.14 -15.26
N ASN A 102 17.67 -9.28 -14.23
CA ASN A 102 17.18 -9.60 -12.89
C ASN A 102 15.64 -9.48 -12.82
N ASN A 103 15.02 -8.77 -13.77
CA ASN A 103 13.56 -8.74 -13.88
C ASN A 103 13.03 -10.07 -14.43
N THR A 104 12.75 -11.00 -13.52
CA THR A 104 12.14 -12.32 -13.81
C THR A 104 10.62 -12.25 -13.99
N TRP A 105 10.01 -11.07 -13.86
CA TRP A 105 8.56 -10.84 -13.92
C TRP A 105 8.16 -9.96 -15.12
N PRO A 106 8.45 -10.36 -16.37
CA PRO A 106 8.28 -9.51 -17.56
C PRO A 106 6.82 -9.18 -17.90
N ASN A 107 5.86 -9.84 -17.25
CA ASN A 107 4.43 -9.59 -17.44
C ASN A 107 3.82 -8.68 -16.37
N ASN A 108 4.59 -8.22 -15.39
CA ASN A 108 4.13 -7.25 -14.42
C ASN A 108 3.81 -5.92 -15.14
N PRO A 109 2.61 -5.33 -14.97
CA PRO A 109 2.21 -4.13 -15.69
C PRO A 109 2.98 -2.87 -15.25
N TYR A 110 3.58 -2.84 -14.06
CA TYR A 110 4.29 -1.68 -13.51
C TYR A 110 5.61 -1.40 -14.24
N THR A 111 5.56 -0.68 -15.36
CA THR A 111 6.73 -0.40 -16.21
C THR A 111 6.93 1.08 -16.51
N LEU A 112 5.94 1.93 -16.22
CA LEU A 112 6.01 3.36 -16.51
C LEU A 112 6.70 4.10 -15.36
N VAL A 113 7.90 4.63 -15.64
CA VAL A 113 8.64 5.51 -14.74
C VAL A 113 8.45 6.96 -15.17
N THR A 114 7.75 7.75 -14.37
CA THR A 114 7.53 9.19 -14.67
C THR A 114 8.16 10.08 -13.62
N VAL A 115 8.88 11.08 -14.10
CA VAL A 115 9.62 12.06 -13.29
C VAL A 115 8.87 13.39 -13.27
N TYR A 116 8.66 13.95 -12.08
CA TYR A 116 8.11 15.30 -11.90
C TYR A 116 9.04 16.15 -11.05
N GLY A 117 8.95 17.47 -11.23
CA GLY A 117 9.82 18.43 -10.56
C GLY A 117 11.15 18.59 -11.27
N ASN A 118 12.24 18.73 -10.53
CA ASN A 118 13.55 19.05 -11.08
C ASN A 118 14.69 18.36 -10.32
N LYS A 119 15.78 18.06 -11.03
CA LYS A 119 17.00 17.46 -10.47
C LYS A 119 18.00 18.52 -9.93
N THR A 120 17.52 19.73 -9.66
CA THR A 120 18.32 20.84 -9.10
C THR A 120 18.00 21.01 -7.62
N LYS A 121 18.67 21.94 -6.94
CA LYS A 121 18.43 22.25 -5.52
C LYS A 121 17.38 23.36 -5.36
N THR A 122 16.27 23.25 -6.07
CA THR A 122 15.15 24.19 -5.98
C THR A 122 13.86 23.43 -5.62
N PRO A 123 13.01 23.98 -4.73
CA PRO A 123 11.77 23.33 -4.34
C PRO A 123 10.84 23.06 -5.52
N TRP A 124 10.10 21.97 -5.45
CA TRP A 124 9.10 21.64 -6.45
C TRP A 124 7.90 22.59 -6.35
N THR A 125 7.70 23.38 -7.40
CA THR A 125 6.74 24.52 -7.42
C THR A 125 5.28 24.12 -7.64
N ASN A 126 4.88 22.90 -7.27
CA ASN A 126 3.50 22.45 -7.40
C ASN A 126 2.73 22.75 -6.11
N THR A 127 1.81 23.72 -6.13
CA THR A 127 0.96 24.10 -4.98
C THR A 127 0.04 22.97 -4.49
N ASN A 128 -0.16 21.93 -5.31
CA ASN A 128 -0.94 20.74 -4.96
C ASN A 128 -0.03 19.50 -4.84
N GLY A 129 1.28 19.69 -4.65
CA GLY A 129 2.26 18.60 -4.63
C GLY A 129 1.99 17.52 -3.57
N ALA A 130 1.61 17.90 -2.35
CA ALA A 130 1.24 16.93 -1.31
C ALA A 130 -0.03 16.15 -1.68
N GLN A 131 -1.05 16.84 -2.22
CA GLN A 131 -2.26 16.21 -2.76
C GLN A 131 -1.94 15.26 -3.92
N PHE A 132 -1.03 15.66 -4.80
CA PHE A 132 -0.57 14.87 -5.94
C PHE A 132 0.05 13.55 -5.46
N VAL A 133 1.04 13.60 -4.57
CA VAL A 133 1.69 12.41 -3.99
C VAL A 133 0.66 11.47 -3.38
N GLY A 134 -0.27 11.97 -2.57
CA GLY A 134 -1.32 11.15 -1.98
C GLY A 134 -2.27 10.53 -3.02
N ASN A 135 -2.57 11.26 -4.10
CA ASN A 135 -3.44 10.74 -5.16
C ASN A 135 -2.77 9.69 -6.03
N GLU A 136 -1.48 9.81 -6.33
CA GLU A 136 -0.69 8.79 -7.05
C GLU A 136 -0.77 7.43 -6.31
N LEU A 137 -0.61 7.44 -4.98
CA LEU A 137 -0.75 6.23 -4.17
C LEU A 137 -2.17 5.62 -4.25
N ARG A 138 -3.22 6.46 -4.25
CA ARG A 138 -4.63 6.03 -4.30
C ARG A 138 -5.04 5.47 -5.66
N VAL A 139 -4.38 5.88 -6.74
CA VAL A 139 -4.53 5.27 -8.08
C VAL A 139 -3.56 4.12 -8.31
N CYS A 140 -3.01 3.57 -7.23
CA CYS A 140 -2.16 2.40 -7.21
C CYS A 140 -0.77 2.57 -7.81
N HIS A 141 -0.28 3.81 -7.97
CA HIS A 141 1.13 4.04 -8.29
C HIS A 141 2.00 3.96 -7.03
N PHE A 142 3.31 3.86 -7.23
CA PHE A 142 4.32 3.99 -6.17
C PHE A 142 5.04 5.32 -6.35
N VAL A 143 5.45 5.95 -5.24
CA VAL A 143 6.05 7.28 -5.26
C VAL A 143 7.37 7.29 -4.48
N GLY A 144 8.45 7.65 -5.16
CA GLY A 144 9.73 8.00 -4.54
C GLY A 144 9.88 9.52 -4.50
N LEU A 145 10.32 10.05 -3.36
CA LEU A 145 10.58 11.47 -3.16
C LEU A 145 12.08 11.70 -3.12
N SER A 146 12.55 12.75 -3.79
CA SER A 146 13.90 13.27 -3.60
C SER A 146 13.83 14.61 -2.89
N ILE A 147 14.55 14.70 -1.78
CA ILE A 147 14.60 15.89 -0.92
C ILE A 147 16.00 16.51 -0.90
N SER A 148 16.08 17.79 -0.54
CA SER A 148 17.33 18.52 -0.29
C SER A 148 17.14 19.47 0.88
N TRP A 149 18.24 19.84 1.54
CA TRP A 149 18.21 20.76 2.67
C TRP A 149 18.40 22.20 2.20
N PRO A 150 17.67 23.16 2.80
CA PRO A 150 17.92 24.58 2.61
C PRO A 150 19.32 24.98 3.07
N ARG A 151 19.79 26.11 2.58
CA ARG A 151 21.01 26.75 3.08
C ARG A 151 20.91 27.02 4.59
N THR A 152 22.01 26.87 5.29
CA THR A 152 22.10 27.15 6.75
C THR A 152 22.62 28.56 7.07
N SER A 153 22.96 29.33 6.05
CA SER A 153 23.42 30.73 6.17
C SER A 153 22.94 31.56 4.99
N ALA A 154 22.81 32.87 5.19
CA ALA A 154 22.25 33.78 4.17
C ALA A 154 23.02 33.80 2.84
N THR A 155 24.34 33.59 2.90
CA THR A 155 25.22 33.51 1.72
C THR A 155 25.54 32.07 1.30
N GLY A 156 24.96 31.09 1.99
CA GLY A 156 25.14 29.67 1.68
C GLY A 156 24.34 29.23 0.46
N SER A 157 24.52 27.96 0.09
CA SER A 157 23.72 27.29 -0.93
C SER A 157 22.97 26.12 -0.30
N PRO A 158 21.80 25.74 -0.83
CA PRO A 158 21.15 24.52 -0.40
C PRO A 158 22.07 23.32 -0.60
N ASP A 159 21.93 22.30 0.24
CA ASP A 159 22.83 21.17 0.29
C ASP A 159 22.14 19.80 0.30
N GLY A 160 22.95 18.78 0.03
CA GLY A 160 22.57 17.39 0.10
C GLY A 160 21.61 16.94 -1.00
N GLY A 161 21.30 15.66 -0.93
CA GLY A 161 20.27 14.98 -1.70
C GLY A 161 19.97 13.69 -0.98
N HIS A 162 18.70 13.44 -0.73
CA HIS A 162 18.24 12.21 -0.10
C HIS A 162 17.00 11.70 -0.82
N ALA A 163 16.80 10.39 -0.81
CA ALA A 163 15.69 9.73 -1.46
C ALA A 163 14.96 8.83 -0.47
N ILE A 164 13.63 8.95 -0.44
CA ILE A 164 12.74 8.31 0.52
C ILE A 164 11.49 7.82 -0.22
N THR A 165 10.85 6.77 0.29
CA THR A 165 9.66 6.19 -0.37
C THR A 165 8.40 6.64 0.35
N SER A 166 7.39 7.09 -0.40
CA SER A 166 6.10 7.47 0.18
C SER A 166 5.10 6.33 0.12
N TRP A 167 4.41 6.12 1.25
CA TRP A 167 3.45 5.04 1.43
C TRP A 167 2.07 5.51 1.84
N GLY A 168 1.92 6.77 2.24
CA GLY A 168 0.63 7.21 2.77
C GLY A 168 0.60 8.64 3.28
N ASP A 169 -0.49 8.98 3.91
CA ASP A 169 -0.77 10.27 4.55
C ASP A 169 -1.76 10.08 5.71
N ASN A 170 -2.27 11.17 6.30
CA ASN A 170 -3.24 11.14 7.41
C ASN A 170 -4.70 11.29 6.98
N LEU A 171 -5.00 11.33 5.68
CA LEU A 171 -6.36 11.42 5.17
C LEU A 171 -6.87 10.03 4.76
N GLY A 172 -8.17 9.94 4.43
CA GLY A 172 -8.81 8.67 4.07
C GLY A 172 -8.42 8.16 2.67
N SER A 173 -8.80 6.93 2.35
CA SER A 173 -8.40 6.24 1.10
C SER A 173 -9.07 6.75 -0.20
N GLY A 174 -9.97 7.74 -0.11
CA GLY A 174 -10.61 8.36 -1.28
C GLY A 174 -9.72 9.42 -1.92
N THR A 175 -9.95 9.75 -3.19
CA THR A 175 -9.24 10.82 -3.91
C THR A 175 -9.22 12.11 -3.09
N LEU A 176 -8.03 12.68 -2.93
CA LEU A 176 -7.81 13.89 -2.18
C LEU A 176 -8.22 15.11 -3.01
N THR A 177 -8.95 16.02 -2.36
CA THR A 177 -9.31 17.34 -2.88
C THR A 177 -8.55 18.47 -2.18
N VAL A 178 -7.70 18.13 -1.20
CA VAL A 178 -6.86 19.04 -0.42
C VAL A 178 -5.49 18.42 -0.21
N ASN A 179 -4.49 19.24 0.08
CA ASN A 179 -3.17 18.76 0.49
C ASN A 179 -3.29 18.08 1.88
N PRO A 180 -2.83 16.83 2.03
CA PRO A 180 -2.80 16.18 3.33
C PRO A 180 -1.80 16.89 4.25
N PRO A 181 -2.09 17.01 5.55
CA PRO A 181 -1.15 17.62 6.50
C PRO A 181 0.17 16.86 6.67
N ASN A 182 0.20 15.55 6.47
CA ASN A 182 1.43 14.77 6.63
C ASN A 182 1.61 13.69 5.56
N VAL A 183 2.80 13.11 5.55
CA VAL A 183 3.18 11.99 4.70
C VAL A 183 3.77 10.88 5.55
N ALA A 184 3.47 9.63 5.19
CA ALA A 184 4.10 8.43 5.73
C ALA A 184 5.18 7.93 4.77
N LEU A 185 6.39 7.70 5.27
CA LEU A 185 7.59 7.42 4.50
C LEU A 185 8.36 6.24 5.08
N THR A 186 9.11 5.55 4.22
CA THR A 186 10.23 4.69 4.62
C THR A 186 11.54 5.36 4.18
N ASP A 187 12.58 5.24 4.98
CA ASP A 187 13.85 5.97 4.81
C ASP A 187 15.02 5.09 5.22
N SER A 188 15.85 4.72 4.23
CA SER A 188 17.01 3.84 4.42
C SER A 188 18.07 4.34 5.40
N ASP A 189 18.02 5.62 5.80
CA ASP A 189 18.98 6.29 6.67
C ASP A 189 18.47 6.46 8.10
N GLN A 190 17.18 6.21 8.35
CA GLN A 190 16.51 6.49 9.61
C GLN A 190 15.63 5.32 10.02
N ASP A 191 15.82 4.84 11.26
CA ASP A 191 14.90 3.89 11.91
C ASP A 191 14.28 4.50 13.17
N THR A 192 14.46 5.82 13.36
CA THR A 192 14.13 6.52 14.60
C THR A 192 12.62 6.68 14.77
N GLY A 193 11.93 5.61 15.18
CA GLY A 193 10.47 5.54 15.32
C GLY A 193 9.82 4.30 14.72
N GLY A 194 10.61 3.36 14.21
CA GLY A 194 10.17 2.18 13.46
C GLY A 194 10.22 2.39 11.95
N ASP A 195 9.92 1.33 11.21
CA ASP A 195 10.07 1.22 9.74
C ASP A 195 9.25 2.26 8.94
N VAL A 196 8.22 2.87 9.55
CA VAL A 196 7.42 3.92 8.89
C VAL A 196 7.43 5.20 9.71
N GLN A 197 8.01 6.24 9.13
CA GLN A 197 8.03 7.58 9.70
C GLN A 197 6.88 8.42 9.18
N ARG A 198 6.43 9.37 9.99
CA ARG A 198 5.43 10.37 9.59
C ARG A 198 5.95 11.77 9.83
N TYR A 199 5.88 12.59 8.78
CA TYR A 199 6.33 13.97 8.81
C TYR A 199 5.23 14.90 8.35
N ASP A 200 5.01 15.97 9.11
CA ASP A 200 4.12 17.04 8.69
C ASP A 200 4.74 17.81 7.52
N TYR A 201 3.89 18.16 6.56
CA TYR A 201 4.23 19.16 5.55
C TYR A 201 4.18 20.55 6.19
N ASP A 202 5.15 21.39 5.85
CA ASP A 202 5.05 22.82 6.17
C ASP A 202 4.00 23.53 5.28
N SER A 203 3.71 24.78 5.62
CA SER A 203 2.97 25.69 4.74
C SER A 203 3.73 25.91 3.44
N TYR A 204 3.07 25.66 2.30
CA TYR A 204 3.68 25.81 0.97
C TYR A 204 4.29 27.21 0.72
N THR A 205 3.66 28.27 1.21
CA THR A 205 4.09 29.67 0.99
C THR A 205 4.95 30.24 2.12
N ASN A 206 5.11 29.50 3.22
CA ASN A 206 5.96 29.91 4.34
C ASN A 206 6.57 28.66 4.99
N PRO A 207 7.43 27.93 4.26
CA PRO A 207 8.02 26.69 4.74
C PRO A 207 9.17 26.94 5.73
N ASN A 208 9.66 25.89 6.39
CA ASN A 208 10.80 25.91 7.31
C ASN A 208 10.76 27.07 8.33
N PRO A 209 9.73 27.15 9.19
CA PRO A 209 9.46 28.34 10.01
C PRO A 209 10.58 28.70 10.99
N ALA A 210 11.51 27.78 11.27
CA ALA A 210 12.66 27.98 12.15
C ALA A 210 13.98 28.24 11.39
N GLY A 211 13.97 28.29 10.06
CA GLY A 211 15.19 28.33 9.24
C GLY A 211 15.07 29.20 7.99
N LEU A 212 16.06 29.08 7.11
CA LEU A 212 16.03 29.70 5.79
C LEU A 212 15.28 28.79 4.82
N ASP A 213 14.54 29.37 3.89
CA ASP A 213 13.93 28.64 2.78
C ASP A 213 14.56 29.01 1.43
N GLU A 214 14.18 28.23 0.42
CA GLU A 214 14.59 28.34 -0.98
C GLU A 214 13.38 28.70 -1.86
N GLY A 215 12.39 29.38 -1.27
CA GLY A 215 11.13 29.75 -1.89
C GLY A 215 9.99 28.79 -1.63
N ASN A 216 8.85 29.07 -2.26
CA ASN A 216 7.63 28.29 -2.12
C ASN A 216 7.85 26.83 -2.55
N GLY A 217 7.37 25.90 -1.74
CA GLY A 217 7.52 24.47 -2.00
C GLY A 217 7.03 23.61 -0.84
N TRP A 218 7.08 22.30 -1.03
CA TRP A 218 6.73 21.35 0.03
C TRP A 218 7.95 20.94 0.83
N TYR A 219 7.95 21.33 2.09
CA TYR A 219 8.99 21.03 3.06
C TYR A 219 8.45 20.03 4.08
N LEU A 220 9.31 19.17 4.59
CA LEU A 220 8.98 18.16 5.57
C LEU A 220 9.59 18.54 6.91
N ASN A 221 8.82 18.43 7.99
CA ASN A 221 9.34 18.53 9.36
C ASN A 221 10.16 17.27 9.74
N TYR A 222 11.20 17.00 8.95
CA TYR A 222 12.05 15.81 9.00
C TYR A 222 13.22 15.98 9.99
N SER A 223 13.72 17.21 10.11
CA SER A 223 14.82 17.59 10.99
C SER A 223 14.73 19.08 11.31
N ALA A 224 15.56 19.59 12.22
CA ALA A 224 15.54 21.00 12.62
C ALA A 224 15.65 22.00 11.45
N ASN A 225 16.34 21.63 10.36
CA ASN A 225 16.29 22.36 9.08
C ASN A 225 15.43 21.55 8.12
N HIS A 226 14.22 22.01 7.83
CA HIS A 226 13.21 21.21 7.12
C HIS A 226 13.64 21.03 5.65
N PRO A 227 13.90 19.80 5.16
CA PRO A 227 14.22 19.56 3.76
C PRO A 227 12.99 19.73 2.87
N PHE A 228 13.22 20.11 1.62
CA PHE A 228 12.18 20.31 0.61
C PHE A 228 12.19 19.23 -0.46
N ILE A 229 11.01 18.89 -0.96
CA ILE A 229 10.82 18.04 -2.13
C ILE A 229 11.23 18.82 -3.37
N LYS A 230 12.19 18.31 -4.12
CA LYS A 230 12.65 18.88 -5.41
C LYS A 230 12.17 18.07 -6.61
N HIS A 231 12.06 16.77 -6.42
CA HIS A 231 11.79 15.79 -7.47
C HIS A 231 10.97 14.64 -6.89
N ILE A 232 10.02 14.15 -7.67
CA ILE A 232 9.29 12.92 -7.37
C ILE A 232 9.37 11.99 -8.57
N VAL A 233 9.47 10.69 -8.31
CA VAL A 233 9.37 9.65 -9.32
C VAL A 233 8.16 8.79 -9.01
N THR A 234 7.44 8.41 -10.05
CA THR A 234 6.32 7.48 -9.96
C THR A 234 6.66 6.20 -10.71
N LEU A 235 6.23 5.07 -10.16
CA LEU A 235 6.18 3.79 -10.87
C LEU A 235 4.71 3.40 -11.02
N ALA A 236 4.24 3.35 -12.25
CA ALA A 236 2.84 3.15 -12.61
C ALA A 236 2.68 1.96 -13.56
N PRO A 237 1.50 1.29 -13.56
CA PRO A 237 1.20 0.31 -14.57
C PRO A 237 1.08 0.95 -15.95
N THR A 238 1.58 0.29 -16.98
CA THR A 238 1.18 0.56 -18.36
C THR A 238 -0.13 -0.18 -18.59
N ASP A 239 -1.22 0.44 -18.15
CA ASP A 239 -2.56 -0.05 -18.38
C ASP A 239 -2.91 0.15 -19.88
N ASP A 240 -2.60 -0.86 -20.70
CA ASP A 240 -3.04 -0.93 -22.10
C ASP A 240 -4.41 -1.61 -22.16
N ILE A 241 -5.41 -0.89 -22.68
CA ILE A 241 -6.76 -1.43 -22.86
C ILE A 241 -6.81 -2.64 -23.80
N ASN A 242 -5.75 -2.88 -24.59
CA ASN A 242 -5.69 -3.93 -25.60
C ASN A 242 -4.98 -5.22 -25.12
N ASP A 243 -4.30 -5.21 -23.97
CA ASP A 243 -3.37 -6.29 -23.60
C ASP A 243 -3.91 -7.26 -22.53
N ASN A 244 -5.12 -7.01 -22.01
CA ASN A 244 -5.75 -7.75 -20.90
C ASN A 244 -4.96 -7.72 -19.58
N LYS A 245 -4.17 -6.68 -19.32
CA LYS A 245 -3.36 -6.52 -18.09
C LYS A 245 -3.72 -5.29 -17.26
N LEU A 246 -4.90 -4.70 -17.51
CA LEU A 246 -5.40 -3.57 -16.74
C LEU A 246 -5.45 -3.91 -15.25
N THR A 247 -4.75 -3.11 -14.45
CA THR A 247 -4.76 -3.31 -13.01
C THR A 247 -6.17 -3.12 -12.43
N GLN A 248 -6.58 -4.06 -11.57
CA GLN A 248 -7.90 -4.07 -10.95
C GLN A 248 -7.74 -4.09 -9.44
N ARG A 249 -8.58 -3.33 -8.72
CA ARG A 249 -8.62 -3.33 -7.26
C ARG A 249 -9.76 -4.21 -6.73
N VAL A 250 -9.41 -5.08 -5.79
CA VAL A 250 -10.35 -5.97 -5.10
C VAL A 250 -10.27 -5.68 -3.61
N LEU A 251 -11.41 -5.36 -2.98
CA LEU A 251 -11.53 -5.15 -1.55
C LEU A 251 -12.44 -6.22 -0.95
N GLY A 252 -11.92 -6.94 0.04
CA GLY A 252 -12.68 -7.85 0.90
C GLY A 252 -12.72 -7.32 2.32
N SER A 253 -13.83 -7.55 2.99
CA SER A 253 -14.02 -7.20 4.39
C SER A 253 -14.70 -8.36 5.11
N PHE A 254 -14.04 -8.86 6.15
CA PHE A 254 -14.49 -10.01 6.92
C PHE A 254 -14.60 -9.63 8.40
N LYS A 255 -15.80 -9.72 8.95
CA LYS A 255 -16.06 -9.43 10.36
C LYS A 255 -16.19 -10.74 11.15
N ILE A 256 -15.36 -10.88 12.18
CA ILE A 256 -15.32 -11.99 13.12
C ILE A 256 -15.67 -11.51 14.53
N THR A 257 -16.36 -12.34 15.31
CA THR A 257 -16.66 -12.08 16.72
C THR A 257 -15.73 -12.92 17.59
N GLN A 258 -15.07 -12.27 18.56
CA GLN A 258 -14.39 -12.99 19.63
C GLN A 258 -15.46 -13.70 20.45
N SER A 259 -15.39 -15.03 20.54
CA SER A 259 -16.38 -15.85 21.25
C SER A 259 -15.88 -16.56 22.51
N SER A 260 -14.60 -16.42 22.88
CA SER A 260 -14.01 -17.07 24.06
C SER A 260 -14.12 -16.16 25.28
N GLU A 261 -14.29 -16.72 26.48
CA GLU A 261 -14.26 -15.93 27.72
C GLU A 261 -12.86 -15.33 27.98
N ILE A 262 -11.80 -15.91 27.40
CA ILE A 262 -10.42 -15.43 27.49
C ILE A 262 -10.18 -14.43 26.36
N ALA A 263 -9.67 -13.24 26.68
CA ALA A 263 -9.35 -12.23 25.67
C ALA A 263 -8.32 -12.75 24.66
N ALA A 264 -8.54 -12.46 23.37
CA ALA A 264 -7.65 -12.92 22.30
C ALA A 264 -6.42 -12.02 22.19
N THR A 265 -5.26 -12.65 22.01
CA THR A 265 -3.98 -11.96 21.84
C THR A 265 -3.57 -11.83 20.40
N ASP A 266 -4.13 -12.60 19.48
CA ASP A 266 -3.77 -12.50 18.06
C ASP A 266 -4.93 -12.85 17.14
N LEU A 267 -4.83 -12.42 15.89
CA LEU A 267 -5.77 -12.73 14.82
C LEU A 267 -5.04 -13.20 13.57
N HIS A 268 -5.34 -14.43 13.17
CA HIS A 268 -4.75 -15.12 12.03
C HIS A 268 -5.76 -15.24 10.91
N TYR A 269 -5.30 -15.01 9.68
CA TYR A 269 -6.06 -15.36 8.49
C TYR A 269 -5.16 -15.55 7.29
N TRP A 270 -5.63 -16.37 6.36
CA TRP A 270 -5.14 -16.37 4.99
C TRP A 270 -6.15 -15.65 4.10
N VAL A 271 -5.64 -14.82 3.20
CA VAL A 271 -6.46 -14.15 2.17
C VAL A 271 -5.76 -14.21 0.82
N GLY A 272 -6.49 -14.49 -0.25
CA GLY A 272 -5.91 -14.68 -1.58
C GLY A 272 -6.88 -14.53 -2.75
N THR A 273 -6.34 -14.58 -3.96
CA THR A 273 -7.02 -14.42 -5.26
C THR A 273 -6.63 -15.55 -6.22
N ASP A 274 -7.22 -15.58 -7.42
CA ASP A 274 -6.96 -16.57 -8.48
C ASP A 274 -5.80 -16.20 -9.41
N VAL A 275 -5.25 -14.99 -9.27
CA VAL A 275 -4.09 -14.47 -10.01
C VAL A 275 -3.00 -13.95 -9.10
N ASP A 276 -1.84 -13.61 -9.67
CA ASP A 276 -0.74 -13.08 -8.88
C ASP A 276 -1.08 -11.67 -8.40
N ILE A 277 -1.00 -11.46 -7.09
CA ILE A 277 -1.18 -10.18 -6.42
C ILE A 277 -0.05 -9.27 -6.87
N LEU A 278 -0.31 -8.04 -7.30
CA LEU A 278 0.72 -7.05 -7.63
C LEU A 278 1.11 -6.27 -6.38
N THR A 279 0.12 -5.79 -5.64
CA THR A 279 0.30 -5.10 -4.36
C THR A 279 -0.91 -5.32 -3.47
N TYR A 280 -0.74 -5.15 -2.17
CA TYR A 280 -1.80 -5.36 -1.20
C TYR A 280 -1.67 -4.42 -0.01
N ARG A 281 -2.80 -4.20 0.67
CA ARG A 281 -2.84 -3.67 2.03
C ARG A 281 -3.91 -4.40 2.83
N THR A 282 -3.63 -4.59 4.11
CA THR A 282 -4.57 -5.22 5.03
C THR A 282 -4.58 -4.48 6.36
N TRP A 283 -5.76 -4.35 6.96
CA TRP A 283 -5.94 -3.64 8.23
C TRP A 283 -7.13 -4.20 9.01
N THR A 284 -7.14 -3.96 10.32
CA THR A 284 -8.27 -4.34 11.17
C THR A 284 -8.95 -3.11 11.79
N SER A 285 -10.18 -3.28 12.24
CA SER A 285 -10.89 -2.27 13.05
C SER A 285 -10.40 -2.21 14.50
N TRP A 286 -9.55 -3.15 14.92
CA TRP A 286 -9.01 -3.19 16.27
C TRP A 286 -7.62 -2.51 16.27
N PRO A 287 -7.36 -1.54 17.18
CA PRO A 287 -6.07 -0.85 17.18
C PRO A 287 -4.91 -1.79 17.49
N SER A 288 -3.93 -1.85 16.59
CA SER A 288 -2.72 -2.67 16.71
C SER A 288 -1.55 -2.06 15.93
N GLY A 289 -0.36 -2.63 16.08
CA GLY A 289 0.79 -2.39 15.22
C GLY A 289 0.61 -2.98 13.81
N ALA A 290 1.69 -3.01 13.03
CA ALA A 290 1.69 -3.67 11.71
C ALA A 290 1.60 -5.20 11.85
N PRO A 291 0.94 -5.89 10.92
CA PRO A 291 0.86 -7.35 10.94
C PRO A 291 2.16 -7.99 10.46
N THR A 292 2.41 -9.22 10.89
CA THR A 292 3.38 -10.11 10.22
C THR A 292 2.71 -10.73 9.00
N ILE A 293 3.38 -10.70 7.84
CA ILE A 293 2.85 -11.22 6.59
C ILE A 293 3.85 -12.15 5.91
N ALA A 294 3.37 -13.34 5.56
CA ALA A 294 4.06 -14.26 4.65
C ALA A 294 3.26 -14.39 3.34
N GLU A 295 3.94 -14.36 2.20
CA GLU A 295 3.33 -14.51 0.88
C GLU A 295 3.47 -15.94 0.37
N ASP A 296 2.38 -16.46 -0.22
CA ASP A 296 2.41 -17.74 -0.92
C ASP A 296 3.27 -17.65 -2.21
N GLN A 297 3.70 -18.80 -2.74
CA GLN A 297 4.41 -18.90 -4.02
C GLN A 297 3.69 -19.93 -4.93
N PRO A 298 3.10 -19.53 -6.07
CA PRO A 298 3.02 -18.16 -6.61
C PRO A 298 2.21 -17.21 -5.70
N ARG A 299 2.45 -15.90 -5.81
CA ARG A 299 1.91 -14.85 -4.92
C ARG A 299 0.42 -14.62 -5.12
N ARG A 300 -0.39 -15.62 -4.79
CA ARG A 300 -1.85 -15.61 -4.91
C ARG A 300 -2.55 -15.56 -3.56
N GLY A 301 -1.78 -15.52 -2.48
CA GLY A 301 -2.29 -15.41 -1.13
C GLY A 301 -1.26 -14.84 -0.17
N ILE A 302 -1.76 -14.30 0.92
CA ILE A 302 -0.98 -13.84 2.07
C ILE A 302 -1.53 -14.49 3.34
N GLN A 303 -0.62 -14.91 4.20
CA GLN A 303 -0.88 -15.32 5.58
C GLN A 303 -0.60 -14.11 6.46
N VAL A 304 -1.58 -13.70 7.25
CA VAL A 304 -1.53 -12.48 8.04
C VAL A 304 -1.76 -12.82 9.50
N ASP A 305 -0.85 -12.32 10.32
CA ASP A 305 -0.87 -12.46 11.78
C ASP A 305 -0.84 -11.06 12.40
N TRP A 306 -1.83 -10.78 13.24
CA TRP A 306 -1.94 -9.53 14.00
C TRP A 306 -1.69 -9.81 15.47
N ASP A 307 -0.63 -9.20 16.02
CA ASP A 307 -0.36 -9.19 17.44
C ASP A 307 -1.22 -8.12 18.15
N PHE A 308 -2.06 -8.59 19.07
CA PHE A 308 -2.92 -7.81 19.95
C PHE A 308 -2.51 -7.98 21.43
N HIS A 309 -1.33 -8.48 21.76
CA HIS A 309 -0.91 -8.75 23.14
C HIS A 309 -0.95 -7.50 24.03
N GLU A 310 -0.57 -6.33 23.50
CA GLU A 310 -0.65 -5.05 24.23
C GLU A 310 -2.09 -4.55 24.43
N ARG A 311 -3.03 -4.99 23.57
CA ARG A 311 -4.45 -4.63 23.61
C ARG A 311 -5.33 -5.82 23.26
N PRO A 312 -5.46 -6.83 24.15
CA PRO A 312 -6.19 -8.04 23.83
C PRO A 312 -7.66 -7.77 23.50
N VAL A 313 -8.23 -8.54 22.57
CA VAL A 313 -9.63 -8.40 22.13
C VAL A 313 -10.57 -9.06 23.15
N PRO A 314 -11.45 -8.31 23.84
CA PRO A 314 -12.32 -8.87 24.87
C PRO A 314 -13.44 -9.75 24.32
N HIS A 315 -14.04 -10.56 25.20
CA HIS A 315 -15.21 -11.38 24.88
C HIS A 315 -16.35 -10.58 24.23
N GLY A 316 -16.95 -11.14 23.17
CA GLY A 316 -18.09 -10.54 22.48
C GLY A 316 -17.73 -9.38 21.55
N THR A 317 -16.45 -9.03 21.43
CA THR A 317 -15.99 -7.94 20.55
C THR A 317 -15.97 -8.38 19.09
N GLU A 318 -16.48 -7.52 18.20
CA GLU A 318 -16.38 -7.73 16.75
C GLU A 318 -15.15 -7.03 16.19
N VAL A 319 -14.31 -7.78 15.46
CA VAL A 319 -13.17 -7.25 14.71
C VAL A 319 -13.44 -7.41 13.22
N THR A 320 -13.23 -6.33 12.47
CA THR A 320 -13.36 -6.34 11.00
C THR A 320 -11.99 -6.34 10.38
N ILE A 321 -11.67 -7.39 9.62
CA ILE A 321 -10.53 -7.48 8.72
C ILE A 321 -10.91 -6.81 7.41
N ASN A 322 -10.03 -6.01 6.84
CA ASN A 322 -10.17 -5.48 5.49
C ASN A 322 -8.89 -5.76 4.71
N THR A 323 -9.02 -6.25 3.49
CA THR A 323 -7.89 -6.53 2.61
C THR A 323 -8.18 -5.99 1.22
N GLU A 324 -7.24 -5.24 0.69
CA GLU A 324 -7.27 -4.71 -0.66
C GLU A 324 -6.11 -5.32 -1.46
N PHE A 325 -6.42 -5.86 -2.63
CA PHE A 325 -5.45 -6.33 -3.62
C PHE A 325 -5.52 -5.46 -4.88
N VAL A 326 -4.37 -5.29 -5.52
CA VAL A 326 -4.24 -4.87 -6.90
C VAL A 326 -3.69 -6.04 -7.70
N VAL A 327 -4.29 -6.32 -8.85
CA VAL A 327 -4.15 -7.59 -9.59
C VAL A 327 -4.30 -7.31 -11.10
N PRO A 328 -3.66 -8.09 -12.00
CA PRO A 328 -3.54 -7.73 -13.42
C PRO A 328 -4.78 -8.03 -14.28
N ALA A 329 -5.61 -9.03 -13.93
CA ALA A 329 -6.90 -9.37 -14.55
C ALA A 329 -7.49 -10.62 -13.88
N TRP A 330 -8.81 -10.83 -13.96
CA TRP A 330 -9.58 -11.96 -13.36
C TRP A 330 -9.39 -12.12 -11.87
N ASN A 331 -10.48 -12.00 -11.10
CA ASN A 331 -10.31 -11.64 -9.71
C ASN A 331 -11.30 -12.35 -8.78
N ALA A 332 -10.70 -13.07 -7.86
CA ALA A 332 -11.32 -13.63 -6.69
C ALA A 332 -10.80 -12.92 -5.43
N ILE A 333 -11.56 -13.01 -4.36
CA ILE A 333 -11.02 -12.80 -3.03
C ILE A 333 -11.57 -13.88 -2.13
N SER A 334 -10.65 -14.54 -1.45
CA SER A 334 -10.94 -15.71 -0.65
C SER A 334 -10.27 -15.56 0.70
N TYR A 335 -11.01 -15.92 1.75
CA TYR A 335 -10.55 -15.93 3.12
C TYR A 335 -10.63 -17.36 3.63
N ARG A 336 -9.57 -17.83 4.29
CA ARG A 336 -9.58 -19.11 5.02
C ARG A 336 -8.75 -18.97 6.28
N ASP A 337 -8.89 -19.96 7.15
CA ASP A 337 -8.16 -20.02 8.42
C ASP A 337 -8.33 -18.77 9.29
N VAL A 338 -9.48 -18.11 9.22
CA VAL A 338 -9.77 -16.92 10.02
C VAL A 338 -10.06 -17.36 11.46
N HIS A 339 -9.22 -16.97 12.40
CA HIS A 339 -9.40 -17.26 13.84
C HIS A 339 -8.57 -16.37 14.75
N PHE A 340 -9.02 -16.24 16.01
CA PHE A 340 -8.23 -15.68 17.09
C PHE A 340 -7.34 -16.74 17.74
N THR A 341 -6.21 -16.33 18.33
CA THR A 341 -5.43 -17.11 19.32
C THR A 341 -5.44 -16.42 20.68
N TYR A 342 -5.12 -17.19 21.72
CA TYR A 342 -5.18 -16.77 23.13
C TYR A 342 -3.79 -16.87 23.80
N PRO A 343 -3.59 -16.28 24.99
CA PRO A 343 -2.26 -16.21 25.64
C PRO A 343 -1.48 -17.52 25.77
N ASP A 344 -2.18 -18.66 25.87
CA ASP A 344 -1.56 -19.99 26.00
C ASP A 344 -1.21 -20.64 24.64
N GLY A 345 -1.40 -19.92 23.53
CA GLY A 345 -1.21 -20.41 22.16
C GLY A 345 -2.38 -21.23 21.61
N ASP A 346 -3.47 -21.35 22.36
CA ASP A 346 -4.65 -22.09 21.93
C ASP A 346 -5.31 -21.42 20.74
N ALA A 347 -5.52 -22.18 19.66
CA ALA A 347 -6.24 -21.72 18.50
C ALA A 347 -7.74 -21.66 18.80
N GLY A 348 -8.32 -20.47 18.63
CA GLY A 348 -9.75 -20.27 18.64
C GLY A 348 -10.47 -20.96 17.49
N ARG A 349 -11.79 -20.80 17.48
CA ARG A 349 -12.63 -21.40 16.45
C ARG A 349 -12.26 -20.88 15.06
N ARG A 350 -11.79 -21.78 14.20
CA ARG A 350 -11.57 -21.52 12.78
C ARG A 350 -12.88 -21.37 12.02
N LEU A 351 -12.96 -20.32 11.23
CA LEU A 351 -14.10 -20.12 10.34
C LEU A 351 -13.94 -20.91 9.04
N ALA A 352 -15.08 -21.30 8.46
CA ALA A 352 -15.08 -22.02 7.19
C ALA A 352 -14.47 -21.15 6.08
N PRO A 353 -13.66 -21.74 5.18
CA PRO A 353 -13.17 -21.03 4.01
C PRO A 353 -14.32 -20.46 3.18
N PHE A 354 -14.12 -19.26 2.66
CA PHE A 354 -15.05 -18.59 1.77
C PHE A 354 -14.28 -17.97 0.59
N ALA A 355 -14.89 -17.99 -0.60
CA ALA A 355 -14.36 -17.31 -1.77
C ALA A 355 -15.49 -16.63 -2.55
N TRP A 356 -15.22 -15.40 -2.97
CA TRP A 356 -15.99 -14.68 -3.98
C TRP A 356 -15.15 -14.61 -5.25
N ARG A 357 -15.77 -14.85 -6.41
CA ARG A 357 -15.13 -14.74 -7.72
C ARG A 357 -16.09 -14.06 -8.68
N ILE A 358 -15.55 -13.15 -9.49
CA ILE A 358 -16.28 -12.59 -10.63
C ILE A 358 -15.61 -13.09 -11.88
N GLU A 359 -16.41 -13.73 -12.73
CA GLU A 359 -16.02 -14.02 -14.10
C GLU A 359 -16.60 -12.90 -14.97
N THR A 360 -15.74 -11.98 -15.41
CA THR A 360 -16.15 -11.00 -16.41
C THR A 360 -16.07 -11.61 -17.80
N PRO A 361 -17.13 -11.48 -18.63
CA PRO A 361 -17.09 -11.95 -20.00
C PRO A 361 -16.03 -11.18 -20.79
N ARG A 362 -15.31 -11.87 -21.67
CA ARG A 362 -14.46 -11.25 -22.68
C ARG A 362 -15.35 -10.64 -23.77
N LEU A 363 -15.22 -9.36 -24.02
CA LEU A 363 -15.74 -8.63 -25.17
C LEU A 363 -14.70 -8.69 -26.30
N GLU A 364 -14.99 -9.49 -27.31
CA GLU A 364 -14.16 -9.46 -28.53
C GLU A 364 -14.17 -8.05 -29.13
N ARG A 365 -12.97 -7.52 -29.38
CA ARG A 365 -12.73 -6.18 -29.93
C ARG A 365 -13.23 -5.05 -29.02
N ALA A 366 -13.08 -5.16 -27.71
CA ALA A 366 -13.49 -4.13 -26.75
C ALA A 366 -12.94 -2.74 -27.11
N GLU A 367 -11.73 -2.66 -27.67
CA GLU A 367 -11.08 -1.44 -28.15
C GLU A 367 -11.83 -0.73 -29.29
N ALA A 368 -12.61 -1.50 -30.07
CA ALA A 368 -13.42 -0.97 -31.16
C ALA A 368 -14.79 -0.47 -30.69
N ILE A 369 -15.16 -0.72 -29.43
CA ILE A 369 -16.43 -0.29 -28.86
C ILE A 369 -16.21 1.02 -28.09
N ARG A 370 -16.68 2.13 -28.66
CA ARG A 370 -16.62 3.43 -27.97
C ARG A 370 -17.37 3.37 -26.64
N ASP A 371 -16.80 4.04 -25.64
CA ASP A 371 -17.41 4.28 -24.32
C ASP A 371 -17.67 3.02 -23.47
N VAL A 372 -16.96 1.92 -23.74
CA VAL A 372 -16.95 0.76 -22.85
C VAL A 372 -16.00 1.02 -21.67
N THR A 373 -16.57 1.31 -20.50
CA THR A 373 -15.83 1.57 -19.26
C THR A 373 -16.07 0.46 -18.25
N GLY A 374 -15.03 -0.01 -17.56
CA GLY A 374 -15.19 -0.95 -16.44
C GLY A 374 -16.18 -0.47 -15.35
N GLY A 375 -16.40 -1.31 -14.34
CA GLY A 375 -17.32 -1.01 -13.25
C GLY A 375 -16.90 -1.61 -11.92
N TYR A 376 -17.85 -1.72 -11.00
CA TYR A 376 -17.66 -2.41 -9.74
C TYR A 376 -18.87 -3.27 -9.39
N VAL A 377 -18.62 -4.38 -8.70
CA VAL A 377 -19.65 -5.15 -8.01
C VAL A 377 -19.46 -4.99 -6.52
N VAL A 378 -20.55 -4.63 -5.83
CA VAL A 378 -20.61 -4.58 -4.37
C VAL A 378 -21.54 -5.67 -3.90
N GLY A 379 -21.12 -6.41 -2.87
CA GLY A 379 -21.97 -7.43 -2.29
C GLY A 379 -21.76 -7.62 -0.80
N ALA A 380 -22.74 -8.28 -0.20
CA ALA A 380 -22.84 -8.50 1.22
C ALA A 380 -23.58 -9.81 1.49
N PHE A 381 -23.01 -10.66 2.34
CA PHE A 381 -23.72 -11.82 2.86
C PHE A 381 -23.26 -12.14 4.29
N ASP A 382 -24.11 -12.88 4.99
CA ASP A 382 -23.88 -13.31 6.36
C ASP A 382 -23.63 -14.82 6.37
N LEU A 383 -22.61 -15.25 7.12
CA LEU A 383 -22.28 -16.66 7.30
C LEU A 383 -22.97 -17.16 8.57
N VAL A 384 -23.83 -18.17 8.43
CA VAL A 384 -24.57 -18.76 9.55
C VAL A 384 -24.21 -20.23 9.72
N ARG A 385 -24.29 -20.76 10.94
CA ARG A 385 -24.20 -22.22 11.13
C ARG A 385 -25.45 -22.90 10.60
N LEU A 386 -25.30 -24.14 10.14
CA LEU A 386 -26.42 -24.89 9.55
C LEU A 386 -27.41 -25.40 10.61
N ASP A 387 -26.89 -25.81 11.76
CA ASP A 387 -27.64 -26.43 12.86
C ASP A 387 -28.55 -25.44 13.59
N ASP A 388 -28.01 -24.31 14.04
CA ASP A 388 -28.72 -23.34 14.88
C ASP A 388 -29.02 -22.00 14.17
N GLN A 389 -28.58 -21.84 12.92
CA GLN A 389 -28.68 -20.58 12.15
C GLN A 389 -28.00 -19.38 12.84
N SER A 390 -27.16 -19.61 13.84
CA SER A 390 -26.41 -18.56 14.53
C SER A 390 -25.43 -17.91 13.57
N LEU A 391 -25.27 -16.60 13.71
CA LEU A 391 -24.32 -15.82 12.91
C LEU A 391 -22.89 -16.17 13.32
N VAL A 392 -22.07 -16.48 12.32
CA VAL A 392 -20.65 -16.86 12.48
C VAL A 392 -19.71 -15.78 11.95
N GLY A 393 -20.15 -15.03 10.94
CA GLY A 393 -19.37 -13.94 10.37
C GLY A 393 -20.18 -13.11 9.38
N ARG A 394 -19.70 -11.91 9.09
CA ARG A 394 -20.28 -11.05 8.04
C ARG A 394 -19.21 -10.72 7.02
N TYR A 395 -19.56 -10.83 5.75
CA TYR A 395 -18.64 -10.55 4.66
C TYR A 395 -19.19 -9.48 3.74
N ARG A 396 -18.33 -8.53 3.38
CA ARG A 396 -18.63 -7.44 2.44
C ARG A 396 -17.48 -7.37 1.44
N PHE A 397 -17.78 -7.02 0.19
CA PHE A 397 -16.76 -6.87 -0.83
C PHE A 397 -17.10 -5.75 -1.81
N VAL A 398 -16.04 -5.17 -2.37
CA VAL A 398 -16.09 -4.29 -3.54
C VAL A 398 -15.06 -4.80 -4.52
N HIS A 399 -15.47 -5.07 -5.74
CA HIS A 399 -14.59 -5.63 -6.76
C HIS A 399 -14.70 -4.79 -8.04
N GLN A 400 -13.61 -4.10 -8.41
CA GLN A 400 -13.49 -3.41 -9.68
C GLN A 400 -13.21 -4.38 -10.83
N TYR A 401 -13.85 -4.16 -11.96
CA TYR A 401 -13.57 -4.90 -13.18
C TYR A 401 -13.41 -3.94 -14.35
N SER A 402 -12.51 -4.26 -15.27
CA SER A 402 -12.50 -3.69 -16.61
C SER A 402 -13.34 -4.55 -17.55
N PHE A 403 -13.85 -3.94 -18.61
CA PHE A 403 -14.23 -4.70 -19.79
C PHE A 403 -12.95 -5.04 -20.56
N ASN A 404 -12.88 -6.27 -21.02
CA ASN A 404 -11.74 -6.87 -21.71
C ASN A 404 -12.14 -7.20 -23.13
#